data_AF-A0A2W4YM47-F1
#
_entry.id   AF-A0A2W4YM47-F1
#
_cell.length_a   1.000
_cell.length_b   1.000
_cell.length_c   1.000
_cell.angle_alpha   90.00
_cell.angle_beta   90.00
_cell.angle_gamma   90.00
#
_symmetry.space_group_name_H-M   'P 1'
#
loop_
_entity.id
_entity.type
_entity.pdbx_description
1 polymer ?
#
loop_
_entity_poly.entity_id
_entity_poly.type
_entity_poly.pdbx_seq_one_letter_code
_entity_poly.pdbx_strand_id
1 'polypeptide(L)'
;TVDDTSATFTGEHPTWGTWDGIDDYSDGAGDEAPSFSFSLLPPVDADPETIATDDMQGTRVRFWIGAVDPNTGVVIGDPLLLFDGEIDVPTLVIAQASLRVDFDCVGGMERFFENEEGIRLAPAFHKRVWPGELGLDFITGVPDPVFWGQSTPSGVRI
;
A
#
# COMPACT_ATOMS: atom_id res chain seq x y z
N THR A 1 8.40 -25.62 1.83
CA THR A 1 9.08 -24.41 2.38
C THR A 1 8.25 -23.20 1.98
N VAL A 2 8.47 -22.01 2.54
CA VAL A 2 7.87 -20.76 2.02
C VAL A 2 9.03 -19.89 1.54
N ASP A 3 9.01 -19.50 0.28
CA ASP A 3 10.09 -18.73 -0.36
C ASP A 3 11.48 -19.34 -0.09
N ASP A 4 11.63 -20.65 -0.34
CA ASP A 4 12.85 -21.43 -0.10
C ASP A 4 13.37 -21.42 1.35
N THR A 5 12.57 -20.93 2.30
CA THR A 5 12.90 -20.87 3.72
C THR A 5 12.02 -21.84 4.51
N SER A 6 12.58 -22.48 5.54
CA SER A 6 11.80 -23.26 6.50
C SER A 6 10.93 -22.32 7.33
N ALA A 7 9.61 -22.46 7.21
CA ALA A 7 8.64 -21.70 7.98
C ALA A 7 7.78 -22.65 8.83
N THR A 8 7.42 -22.20 10.04
CA THR A 8 6.47 -22.87 10.92
C THR A 8 5.33 -21.90 11.19
N PHE A 9 4.09 -22.37 11.01
CA PHE A 9 2.90 -21.57 11.27
C PHE A 9 2.25 -22.00 12.59
N THR A 10 1.84 -21.02 13.38
CA THR A 10 1.09 -21.22 14.63
C THR A 10 -0.31 -20.66 14.48
N GLY A 11 -1.30 -21.27 15.15
CA GLY A 11 -2.69 -20.79 15.12
C GLY A 11 -2.92 -19.50 15.92
N GLU A 12 -1.95 -19.13 16.76
CA GLU A 12 -1.97 -17.92 17.57
C GLU A 12 -0.59 -17.24 17.56
N HIS A 13 -0.58 -15.93 17.71
CA HIS A 13 0.61 -15.11 17.89
C HIS A 13 0.44 -14.24 19.15
N PRO A 14 1.46 -14.10 20.01
CA PRO A 14 1.35 -13.36 21.26
C PRO A 14 1.02 -11.87 21.10
N THR A 15 1.34 -11.27 19.94
CA THR A 15 1.03 -9.87 19.63
C THR A 15 -0.20 -9.72 18.73
N TRP A 16 -0.34 -10.57 17.71
CA TRP A 16 -1.34 -10.40 16.65
C TRP A 16 -2.62 -11.19 16.94
N GLY A 17 -2.55 -12.13 17.88
CA GLY A 17 -3.67 -12.98 18.26
C GLY A 17 -3.90 -14.08 17.25
N THR A 18 -5.17 -14.37 16.98
CA THR A 18 -5.58 -15.46 16.11
C THR A 18 -6.21 -14.93 14.83
N TRP A 19 -6.15 -15.75 13.78
CA TRP A 19 -6.88 -15.51 12.54
C TRP A 19 -8.40 -15.55 12.76
N ASP A 20 -9.13 -14.51 12.34
CA ASP A 20 -10.60 -14.51 12.32
C ASP A 20 -11.09 -15.10 10.98
N GLY A 21 -10.68 -14.46 9.88
CA GLY A 21 -11.19 -14.77 8.56
C GLY A 21 -10.60 -13.93 7.43
N ILE A 22 -10.90 -14.36 6.20
CA ILE A 22 -10.78 -13.54 4.98
C ILE A 22 -12.16 -12.91 4.77
N ASP A 23 -12.19 -11.60 4.57
CA ASP A 23 -13.42 -10.91 4.20
C ASP A 23 -13.58 -10.88 2.67
N ASP A 24 -12.54 -10.46 1.95
CA ASP A 24 -12.56 -10.37 0.48
C ASP A 24 -11.20 -10.68 -0.17
N TYR A 25 -11.25 -11.13 -1.42
CA TYR A 25 -10.09 -11.32 -2.29
C TYR A 25 -10.48 -11.04 -3.74
N SER A 26 -9.75 -10.14 -4.39
CA SER A 26 -9.93 -9.79 -5.80
C SER A 26 -8.58 -9.80 -6.51
N ASP A 27 -8.52 -10.44 -7.68
CA ASP A 27 -7.34 -10.38 -8.56
C ASP A 27 -7.21 -9.01 -9.25
N GLY A 28 -8.22 -8.13 -9.13
CA GLY A 28 -8.28 -6.87 -9.85
C GLY A 28 -8.52 -7.05 -11.36
N ALA A 29 -9.16 -6.06 -11.99
CA ALA A 29 -9.30 -6.03 -13.44
C ALA A 29 -9.51 -4.61 -13.97
N GLY A 30 -8.86 -4.27 -15.08
CA GLY A 30 -9.00 -2.97 -15.71
C GLY A 30 -8.38 -1.86 -14.87
N ASP A 31 -9.23 -1.02 -14.27
CA ASP A 31 -8.85 0.14 -13.45
C ASP A 31 -8.87 -0.18 -11.94
N GLU A 32 -8.70 -1.45 -11.57
CA GLU A 32 -8.69 -1.93 -10.19
C GLU A 32 -7.46 -2.82 -9.97
N ALA A 33 -6.69 -2.52 -8.93
CA ALA A 33 -5.57 -3.34 -8.51
C ALA A 33 -6.04 -4.59 -7.75
N PRO A 34 -5.23 -5.65 -7.67
CA PRO A 34 -5.52 -6.77 -6.78
C PRO A 34 -5.67 -6.29 -5.33
N SER A 35 -6.66 -6.81 -4.62
CA SER A 35 -6.95 -6.45 -3.24
C SER A 35 -7.24 -7.69 -2.38
N PHE A 36 -6.94 -7.57 -1.09
CA PHE A 36 -7.14 -8.63 -0.12
C PHE A 36 -7.48 -8.02 1.22
N SER A 37 -8.55 -8.50 1.86
CA SER A 37 -8.93 -8.07 3.20
C SER A 37 -9.06 -9.24 4.15
N PHE A 38 -8.52 -9.05 5.35
CA PHE A 38 -8.55 -10.08 6.39
C PHE A 38 -8.64 -9.46 7.77
N SER A 39 -9.00 -10.31 8.73
CA SER A 39 -9.20 -9.87 10.11
C SER A 39 -8.51 -10.78 11.11
N LEU A 40 -8.03 -10.14 12.18
CA LEU A 40 -7.43 -10.79 13.31
C LEU A 40 -8.23 -10.52 14.58
N LEU A 41 -8.18 -11.47 15.51
CA LEU A 41 -8.69 -11.33 16.87
C LEU A 41 -7.49 -11.17 17.80
N PRO A 42 -7.21 -9.95 18.28
CA PRO A 42 -6.13 -9.72 19.22
C PRO A 42 -6.25 -10.55 20.51
N PRO A 43 -5.13 -10.85 21.19
CA PRO A 43 -5.15 -11.43 22.53
C PRO A 43 -5.93 -10.54 23.52
N VAL A 44 -6.51 -11.16 24.55
CA VAL A 44 -7.37 -10.45 25.53
C VAL A 44 -6.68 -9.28 26.23
N ASP A 45 -5.36 -9.37 26.42
CA ASP A 45 -4.54 -8.36 27.10
C ASP A 45 -3.71 -7.52 26.13
N ALA A 46 -3.94 -7.65 24.81
CA ALA A 46 -3.19 -6.88 23.84
C ALA A 46 -3.64 -5.42 23.83
N ASP A 47 -2.66 -4.53 23.71
CA ASP A 47 -2.92 -3.11 23.50
C ASP A 47 -3.36 -2.90 22.03
N PRO A 48 -4.62 -2.51 21.76
CA PRO A 48 -5.12 -2.38 20.39
C PRO A 48 -4.31 -1.37 19.57
N GLU A 49 -3.79 -0.34 20.24
CA GLU A 49 -2.95 0.69 19.63
C GLU A 49 -1.58 0.17 19.22
N THR A 50 -1.19 -1.06 19.58
CA THR A 50 0.06 -1.70 19.11
C THR A 50 -0.13 -2.59 17.86
N ILE A 51 -1.39 -2.85 17.50
CA ILE A 51 -1.77 -3.77 16.41
C ILE A 51 -2.37 -3.01 15.23
N ALA A 52 -2.95 -1.83 15.45
CA ALA A 52 -3.47 -0.96 14.40
C ALA A 52 -2.77 0.40 14.48
N THR A 53 -1.45 0.40 14.34
CA THR A 53 -0.62 1.60 14.36
C THR A 53 -0.54 2.26 12.98
N ASP A 54 -0.35 3.58 12.95
CA ASP A 54 -0.19 4.35 11.71
C ASP A 54 1.04 3.92 10.88
N ASP A 55 2.06 3.34 11.51
CA ASP A 55 3.27 2.86 10.82
C ASP A 55 3.08 1.54 10.07
N MET A 56 1.91 0.91 10.19
CA MET A 56 1.59 -0.30 9.45
C MET A 56 1.26 -0.04 7.99
N GLN A 57 0.75 1.15 7.65
CA GLN A 57 0.46 1.50 6.27
C GLN A 57 1.74 1.39 5.41
N GLY A 58 1.63 0.71 4.27
CA GLY A 58 2.76 0.40 3.39
C GLY A 58 3.60 -0.80 3.86
N THR A 59 3.26 -1.48 4.95
CA THR A 59 3.94 -2.70 5.35
C THR A 59 3.56 -3.86 4.44
N ARG A 60 4.57 -4.59 3.96
CA ARG A 60 4.36 -5.72 3.04
C ARG A 60 3.61 -6.87 3.73
N VAL A 61 2.59 -7.38 3.05
CA VAL A 61 1.81 -8.56 3.45
C VAL A 61 1.79 -9.59 2.32
N ARG A 62 1.78 -10.86 2.69
CA ARG A 62 1.68 -11.96 1.74
C ARG A 62 0.72 -13.03 2.24
N PHE A 63 -0.06 -13.56 1.31
CA PHE A 63 -1.07 -14.58 1.58
C PHE A 63 -0.81 -15.81 0.73
N TRP A 64 -0.76 -16.97 1.40
CA TRP A 64 -0.53 -18.26 0.77
C TRP A 64 -1.65 -19.24 1.10
N ILE A 65 -1.94 -20.14 0.16
CA ILE A 65 -2.74 -21.33 0.40
C ILE A 65 -1.81 -22.55 0.41
N GLY A 66 -1.83 -23.33 1.49
CA GLY A 66 -1.02 -24.51 1.61
C GLY A 66 -1.52 -25.48 2.68
N ALA A 67 -0.78 -26.56 2.86
CA ALA A 67 -1.01 -27.52 3.93
C ALA A 67 0.10 -27.41 4.98
N VAL A 68 -0.26 -27.58 6.24
CA VAL A 68 0.68 -27.67 7.37
C VAL A 68 0.43 -28.95 8.15
N ASP A 69 1.47 -29.54 8.74
CA ASP A 69 1.30 -30.62 9.70
C ASP A 69 0.67 -30.05 10.99
N PRO A 70 -0.51 -30.53 11.40
CA PRO A 70 -1.22 -29.97 12.54
C PRO A 70 -0.50 -30.14 13.88
N ASN A 71 0.45 -31.09 13.99
CA ASN A 71 1.20 -31.32 15.22
C ASN A 71 2.48 -30.48 15.31
N THR A 72 3.07 -30.15 14.16
CA THR A 72 4.40 -29.49 14.11
C THR A 72 4.36 -28.08 13.55
N GLY A 73 3.26 -27.69 12.87
CA GLY A 73 3.13 -26.40 12.17
C GLY A 73 4.01 -26.30 10.92
N VAL A 74 4.72 -27.38 10.55
CA VAL A 74 5.64 -27.41 9.42
C VAL A 74 4.85 -27.47 8.11
N VAL A 75 5.25 -26.66 7.15
CA VAL A 75 4.65 -26.63 5.81
C VAL A 75 4.88 -27.95 5.07
N ILE A 76 3.80 -28.51 4.52
CA ILE A 76 3.80 -29.72 3.70
C ILE A 76 3.78 -29.29 2.23
N GLY A 77 4.85 -29.62 1.50
CA GLY A 77 5.01 -29.24 0.10
C GLY A 77 5.31 -27.76 -0.10
N ASP A 78 4.91 -27.24 -1.27
CA ASP A 78 5.10 -25.85 -1.66
C ASP A 78 3.73 -25.15 -1.70
N PRO A 79 3.51 -24.14 -0.85
CA PRO A 79 2.25 -23.42 -0.80
C PRO A 79 2.13 -22.47 -2.00
N LEU A 80 0.90 -22.26 -2.46
CA LEU A 80 0.56 -21.33 -3.53
C LEU A 80 0.49 -19.92 -2.97
N LEU A 81 1.35 -19.01 -3.46
CA LEU A 81 1.22 -17.58 -3.19
C LEU A 81 0.03 -17.03 -3.97
N LEU A 82 -0.95 -16.47 -3.26
CA LEU A 82 -2.11 -15.82 -3.86
C LEU A 82 -1.96 -14.30 -3.92
N PHE A 83 -1.43 -13.69 -2.87
CA PHE A 83 -1.33 -12.23 -2.78
C PHE A 83 0.03 -11.80 -2.24
N ASP A 84 0.58 -10.74 -2.82
CA ASP A 84 1.78 -10.06 -2.36
C ASP A 84 1.60 -8.56 -2.59
N GLY A 85 1.43 -7.82 -1.50
CA GLY A 85 1.06 -6.42 -1.53
C GLY A 85 1.45 -5.72 -0.25
N GLU A 86 0.77 -4.62 0.05
CA GLU A 86 0.98 -3.82 1.25
C GLU A 86 -0.34 -3.58 1.99
N ILE A 87 -0.25 -3.41 3.30
CA ILE A 87 -1.37 -2.96 4.13
C ILE A 87 -1.64 -1.50 3.76
N ASP A 88 -2.88 -1.18 3.42
CA ASP A 88 -3.32 0.19 3.22
C ASP A 88 -3.82 0.78 4.54
N VAL A 89 -4.92 0.25 5.09
CA VAL A 89 -5.52 0.79 6.31
C VAL A 89 -5.77 -0.32 7.33
N PRO A 90 -5.18 -0.22 8.54
CA PRO A 90 -5.60 -1.01 9.69
C PRO A 90 -6.81 -0.35 10.36
N THR A 91 -7.92 -1.09 10.49
CA THR A 91 -9.14 -0.61 11.12
C THR A 91 -9.43 -1.38 12.40
N LEU A 92 -9.41 -0.67 13.53
CA LEU A 92 -9.78 -1.25 14.82
C LEU A 92 -11.30 -1.29 15.00
N VAL A 93 -11.87 -2.48 15.16
CA VAL A 93 -13.30 -2.70 15.37
C VAL A 93 -13.55 -3.11 16.82
N ILE A 94 -14.20 -2.22 17.58
CA ILE A 94 -14.56 -2.43 18.98
C ILE A 94 -16.07 -2.64 19.09
N ALA A 95 -16.48 -3.81 19.57
CA ALA A 95 -17.86 -4.15 19.88
C ALA A 95 -18.02 -4.54 21.35
N GLN A 96 -19.26 -4.77 21.78
CA GLN A 96 -19.68 -4.83 23.19
C GLN A 96 -18.91 -5.88 24.05
N ALA A 97 -18.28 -6.88 23.42
CA ALA A 97 -17.42 -7.86 24.08
C ALA A 97 -16.35 -8.45 23.12
N SER A 98 -16.02 -7.77 22.04
CA SER A 98 -15.06 -8.27 21.04
C SER A 98 -14.19 -7.14 20.50
N LEU A 99 -12.93 -7.48 20.29
CA LEU A 99 -11.94 -6.65 19.62
C LEU A 99 -11.52 -7.39 18.35
N ARG A 100 -11.60 -6.71 17.21
CA ARG A 100 -11.17 -7.22 15.91
C ARG A 100 -10.34 -6.15 15.22
N VAL A 101 -9.32 -6.53 14.47
CA VAL A 101 -8.56 -5.61 13.61
C VAL A 101 -8.71 -6.09 12.18
N ASP A 102 -9.15 -5.18 11.33
CA ASP A 102 -9.37 -5.40 9.91
C ASP A 102 -8.24 -4.77 9.13
N PHE A 103 -7.70 -5.50 8.17
CA PHE A 103 -6.62 -5.05 7.31
C PHE A 103 -7.08 -5.07 5.87
N ASP A 104 -7.17 -3.89 5.28
CA ASP A 104 -7.29 -3.74 3.84
C ASP A 104 -5.90 -3.73 3.23
N CYS A 105 -5.69 -4.57 2.23
CA CYS A 105 -4.41 -4.72 1.55
C CYS A 105 -4.56 -4.50 0.06
N VAL A 106 -3.59 -3.82 -0.53
CA VAL A 106 -3.56 -3.49 -1.96
C VAL A 106 -2.28 -4.01 -2.60
N GLY A 107 -2.41 -4.48 -3.84
CA GLY A 107 -1.26 -4.88 -4.64
C GLY A 107 -0.45 -3.68 -5.08
N GLY A 108 0.83 -3.88 -5.41
CA GLY A 108 1.70 -2.78 -5.85
C GLY A 108 1.25 -2.05 -7.12
N MET A 109 0.24 -2.58 -7.84
CA MET A 109 -0.37 -1.90 -8.98
C MET A 109 -1.22 -0.69 -8.57
N GLU A 110 -1.69 -0.61 -7.32
CA GLU A 110 -2.52 0.49 -6.82
C GLU A 110 -1.85 1.85 -7.01
N ARG A 111 -0.52 1.89 -6.87
CA ARG A 111 0.30 3.09 -7.09
C ARG A 111 0.21 3.68 -8.49
N PHE A 112 -0.23 2.91 -9.49
CA PHE A 112 -0.46 3.43 -10.85
C PHE A 112 -1.81 4.14 -11.01
N PHE A 113 -2.75 3.89 -10.10
CA PHE A 113 -4.07 4.51 -10.09
C PHE A 113 -4.14 5.74 -9.17
N GLU A 114 -3.10 5.98 -8.37
CA GLU A 114 -2.98 7.19 -7.58
C GLU A 114 -2.92 8.45 -8.48
N ASN A 115 -3.76 9.43 -8.17
CA ASN A 115 -3.70 10.73 -8.83
C ASN A 115 -2.51 11.53 -8.32
N GLU A 116 -1.58 11.85 -9.22
CA GLU A 116 -0.45 12.73 -8.90
C GLU A 116 -0.89 14.20 -8.91
N GLU A 117 -1.45 14.66 -7.80
CA GLU A 117 -1.87 16.05 -7.61
C GLU A 117 -0.74 16.94 -7.07
N GLY A 118 -0.72 18.21 -7.50
CA GLY A 118 0.17 19.21 -6.91
C GLY A 118 1.61 19.20 -7.46
N ILE A 119 1.89 18.44 -8.52
CA ILE A 119 3.10 18.63 -9.32
C ILE A 119 3.06 20.03 -9.91
N ARG A 120 4.13 20.80 -9.67
CA ARG A 120 4.28 22.13 -10.27
C ARG A 120 5.56 22.16 -11.07
N LEU A 121 5.47 22.70 -12.28
CA LEU A 121 6.62 23.00 -13.13
C LEU A 121 7.29 24.29 -12.62
N ALA A 122 7.78 24.22 -11.38
CA ALA A 122 8.40 25.30 -10.65
C ALA A 122 9.70 24.82 -9.96
N PRO A 123 10.75 25.65 -9.91
CA PRO A 123 12.05 25.24 -9.37
C PRO A 123 11.98 24.72 -7.93
N ALA A 124 11.13 25.32 -7.10
CA ALA A 124 10.95 24.92 -5.70
C ALA A 124 10.36 23.50 -5.55
N PHE A 125 9.46 23.09 -6.44
CA PHE A 125 8.86 21.76 -6.41
C PHE A 125 9.86 20.70 -6.89
N HIS A 126 10.50 20.96 -8.03
CA HIS A 126 11.51 20.06 -8.61
C HIS A 126 12.67 19.80 -7.65
N LYS A 127 13.21 20.84 -7.00
CA LYS A 127 14.27 20.69 -6.00
C LYS A 127 13.85 20.01 -4.70
N ARG A 128 12.56 20.00 -4.38
CA ARG A 128 12.02 19.23 -3.25
C ARG A 128 12.10 17.73 -3.53
N VAL A 129 11.85 17.31 -4.76
CA VAL A 129 11.89 15.90 -5.18
C VAL A 129 13.31 15.46 -5.54
N TRP A 130 14.04 16.29 -6.27
CA TRP A 130 15.41 16.05 -6.72
C TRP A 130 16.37 17.14 -6.24
N PRO A 131 16.94 17.00 -5.02
CA PRO A 131 17.89 17.95 -4.49
C PRO A 131 19.10 18.12 -5.43
N GLY A 132 19.31 19.34 -5.93
CA GLY A 132 20.41 19.68 -6.84
C GLY A 132 20.03 19.80 -8.31
N GLU A 133 18.78 19.53 -8.68
CA GLU A 133 18.28 19.83 -10.03
C GLU A 133 18.31 21.35 -10.30
N LEU A 134 18.85 21.75 -11.45
CA LEU A 134 18.90 23.13 -11.91
C LEU A 134 18.06 23.38 -13.17
N GLY A 135 17.33 22.37 -13.66
CA GLY A 135 16.60 22.42 -14.93
C GLY A 135 15.61 23.57 -15.03
N LEU A 136 14.90 23.88 -13.95
CA LEU A 136 13.94 24.97 -13.90
C LEU A 136 14.51 26.31 -13.41
N ASP A 137 15.73 26.34 -12.85
CA ASP A 137 16.32 27.56 -12.27
C ASP A 137 16.60 28.65 -13.31
N PHE A 138 16.89 28.23 -14.53
CA PHE A 138 17.28 29.12 -15.63
C PHE A 138 16.10 29.44 -16.56
N ILE A 139 14.88 29.01 -16.21
CA ILE A 139 13.67 29.31 -16.99
C ILE A 139 13.17 30.71 -16.61
N THR A 140 13.76 31.73 -17.22
CA THR A 140 13.40 33.15 -16.99
C THR A 140 12.37 33.70 -17.99
N GLY A 141 12.01 32.94 -19.03
CA GLY A 141 11.20 33.38 -20.18
C GLY A 141 9.71 33.03 -20.15
N VAL A 142 9.16 32.63 -19.00
CA VAL A 142 7.74 32.20 -18.87
C VAL A 142 6.69 33.30 -19.15
N PRO A 143 6.92 34.62 -18.95
CA PRO A 143 5.86 35.59 -19.20
C PRO A 143 5.65 35.93 -20.69
N ASP A 144 6.53 35.50 -21.60
CA ASP A 144 6.40 35.80 -23.02
C ASP A 144 5.59 34.70 -23.74
N PRO A 145 4.32 34.94 -24.13
CA PRO A 145 3.58 33.96 -24.90
C PRO A 145 4.25 33.76 -26.27
N VAL A 146 4.77 32.56 -26.50
CA VAL A 146 5.30 32.15 -27.81
C VAL A 146 4.13 31.67 -28.66
N PHE A 147 3.79 32.43 -29.69
CA PHE A 147 2.73 32.06 -30.63
C PHE A 147 3.27 31.04 -31.65
N TRP A 148 2.75 29.82 -31.63
CA TRP A 148 3.16 28.79 -32.57
C TRP A 148 2.53 29.02 -33.94
N GLY A 149 3.34 29.01 -35.00
CA GLY A 149 2.90 29.15 -36.39
C GLY A 149 2.45 30.55 -36.83
N GLN A 150 2.59 31.58 -35.99
CA GLN A 150 2.22 32.96 -36.32
C GLN A 150 3.01 33.97 -35.49
N SER A 151 3.11 35.21 -35.98
CA SER A 151 3.62 36.33 -35.19
C SER A 151 2.60 36.76 -34.13
N THR A 152 3.07 37.43 -33.07
CA THR A 152 2.22 37.99 -32.00
C THR A 152 1.00 38.73 -32.58
N PRO A 153 -0.24 38.33 -32.24
CA PRO A 153 -1.44 39.00 -32.72
C PRO A 153 -1.47 40.47 -32.31
N SER A 154 -1.81 41.36 -33.24
CA SER A 154 -1.94 42.80 -32.95
C SER A 154 -3.12 43.02 -32.00
N GLY A 155 -2.83 43.29 -30.72
CA GLY A 155 -3.85 43.56 -29.70
C GLY A 155 -3.51 43.04 -28.30
N VAL A 156 -2.53 42.12 -28.19
CA VAL A 156 -2.03 41.65 -26.89
C VAL A 156 -0.88 42.56 -26.45
N ARG A 157 -1.08 43.32 -25.37
CA ARG A 157 -0.02 44.10 -24.72
C ARG A 157 0.51 43.24 -23.57
N ILE A 158 1.80 42.88 -23.64
CA ILE A 158 2.55 42.22 -22.55
C ILE A 158 2.76 43.23 -21.42
#